data_AF-A0A937D2W2-F1
#
_entry.id   AF-A0A937D2W2-F1
#
_cell.length_a   1.000
_cell.length_b   1.000
_cell.length_c   1.000
_cell.angle_alpha   90.00
_cell.angle_beta   90.00
_cell.angle_gamma   90.00
#
_symmetry.space_group_name_H-M   'P 1'
#
loop_
_entity.id
_entity.type
_entity.pdbx_description
1 polymer ?
#
loop_
_entity_poly.entity_id
_entity_poly.type
_entity_poly.pdbx_seq_one_letter_code
_entity_poly.pdbx_strand_id
1 'polypeptide(L)'
;MDTLTSEFVRACSFGELKAKGRLVYDQGPVLALDNRCPHISFPLERGSIADGILTCRWHHARFDLASGCTFDLWADDVPTCPVEVRESGEVWVRPIFGHADPTGHWRRRLQEGLAHNLDLVIAKAVRGQLAAGVPVPEIIRQVALFGLQNRDGWGVGLTILTAYGNLLPVLPEEETYLALLHGAGRVAADCEGQPTRRGRTPLASHPDLAVLKRWLRRWVRVRHREAVERTLLTAIATGASPAALADLLVSAAADRVYADGGHLLDFINKAFECLDLIGWEHAAAVLPSVIGQLVSAQGAEEATAWRHPIDLVTLCEEAARELQGLSTGVGGRAAWSEHAVLAEALLGDEASVILKALKAAVRAGASPIDLSLSLAYAAARRVAQFGMANEHADLETAHHVFSYSNAVHQVLKRIAAGGALPNDAAEATRGILPGAMAVYLSRYLNVPPARLPVEGAQGIVALAG
;
A
#
# COMPACT_ATOMS: atom_id res chain seq x y z
N MET A 1 -14.21 6.67 -34.20
CA MET A 1 -15.06 5.50 -34.47
C MET A 1 -14.51 4.86 -35.73
N ASP A 2 -13.51 4.00 -35.58
CA ASP A 2 -13.02 3.21 -36.71
C ASP A 2 -13.89 1.98 -36.82
N THR A 3 -14.53 1.80 -37.98
CA THR A 3 -15.23 0.57 -38.34
C THR A 3 -14.22 -0.56 -38.38
N LEU A 4 -14.23 -1.41 -37.34
CA LEU A 4 -13.53 -2.69 -37.30
C LEU A 4 -14.20 -3.62 -38.32
N THR A 5 -13.85 -3.49 -39.60
CA THR A 5 -14.20 -4.49 -40.61
C THR A 5 -13.31 -5.70 -40.41
N SER A 6 -13.90 -6.87 -40.15
CA SER A 6 -13.16 -8.13 -40.08
C SER A 6 -12.64 -8.63 -41.43
N GLU A 7 -12.96 -7.90 -42.50
CA GLU A 7 -12.60 -8.22 -43.88
C GLU A 7 -11.26 -7.59 -44.27
N PHE A 8 -10.62 -8.21 -45.27
CA PHE A 8 -9.43 -7.65 -45.90
C PHE A 8 -9.80 -6.41 -46.71
N VAL A 9 -9.03 -5.33 -46.53
CA VAL A 9 -9.17 -4.08 -47.27
C VAL A 9 -7.95 -3.89 -48.16
N ARG A 10 -8.18 -3.47 -49.41
CA ARG A 10 -7.12 -3.16 -50.36
C ARG A 10 -6.30 -1.97 -49.85
N ALA A 11 -5.01 -2.18 -49.59
CA ALA A 11 -4.11 -1.13 -49.14
C ALA A 11 -3.48 -0.39 -50.32
N CYS A 12 -2.79 -1.11 -51.21
CA CYS A 12 -2.09 -0.57 -52.38
C CYS A 12 -1.59 -1.72 -53.28
N SER A 13 -0.97 -1.38 -54.41
CA SER A 13 -0.18 -2.33 -55.19
C SER A 13 1.24 -2.48 -54.65
N PHE A 14 1.86 -3.63 -54.87
CA PHE A 14 3.26 -3.89 -54.52
C PHE A 14 4.23 -2.89 -55.18
N GLY A 15 3.91 -2.43 -56.40
CA GLY A 15 4.68 -1.41 -57.11
C GLY A 15 4.64 -0.04 -56.43
N GLU A 16 3.47 0.38 -55.91
CA GLU A 16 3.32 1.63 -55.17
C GLU A 16 4.06 1.61 -53.82
N LEU A 17 4.09 0.46 -53.14
CA LEU A 17 4.87 0.27 -51.92
C LEU A 17 6.37 0.47 -52.16
N LYS A 18 6.91 -0.17 -53.21
CA LYS A 18 8.32 0.01 -53.61
C LYS A 18 8.63 1.46 -53.99
N ALA A 19 7.76 2.12 -54.74
CA ALA A 19 7.96 3.50 -55.18
C ALA A 19 7.93 4.52 -54.03
N LYS A 20 7.15 4.26 -52.97
CA LYS A 20 7.03 5.15 -51.82
C LYS A 20 8.10 4.93 -50.74
N GLY A 21 8.92 3.88 -50.84
CA GLY A 21 9.90 3.52 -49.81
C GLY A 21 9.26 3.24 -48.44
N ARG A 22 7.97 2.88 -48.41
CA ARG A 22 7.20 2.64 -47.18
C ARG A 22 7.21 1.14 -46.88
N LEU A 23 7.80 0.75 -45.74
CA LEU A 23 7.64 -0.54 -45.04
C LEU A 23 7.66 -1.80 -45.94
N VAL A 24 8.65 -1.92 -46.82
CA VAL A 24 9.02 -3.22 -47.42
C VAL A 24 10.48 -3.45 -47.08
N TYR A 25 10.73 -4.46 -46.25
CA TYR A 25 12.08 -4.96 -46.02
C TYR A 25 12.62 -5.51 -47.34
N ASP A 26 13.75 -4.99 -47.80
CA ASP A 26 14.36 -5.36 -49.07
C ASP A 26 14.60 -6.89 -49.12
N GLN A 27 13.91 -7.58 -50.04
CA GLN A 27 13.88 -9.05 -50.23
C GLN A 27 12.99 -9.88 -49.27
N GLY A 28 12.21 -9.30 -48.35
CA GLY A 28 11.36 -10.02 -47.39
C GLY A 28 9.86 -10.08 -47.74
N PRO A 29 9.03 -10.80 -46.94
CA PRO A 29 7.57 -10.76 -47.07
C PRO A 29 7.01 -9.34 -46.78
N VAL A 30 5.84 -9.02 -47.33
CA VAL A 30 5.15 -7.76 -47.01
C VAL A 30 4.53 -7.86 -45.62
N LEU A 31 4.85 -6.90 -44.76
CA LEU A 31 4.40 -6.86 -43.37
C LEU A 31 3.64 -5.56 -43.11
N ALA A 32 2.66 -5.60 -42.21
CA ALA A 32 1.86 -4.44 -41.85
C ALA A 32 1.83 -4.28 -40.33
N LEU A 33 2.15 -3.06 -39.88
CA LEU A 33 2.25 -2.66 -38.49
C LEU A 33 1.43 -1.38 -38.26
N ASP A 34 0.96 -1.14 -37.03
CA ASP A 34 0.39 0.16 -36.65
C ASP A 34 1.46 1.24 -36.83
N ASN A 35 1.10 2.35 -37.49
CA ASN A 35 2.02 3.46 -37.71
C ASN A 35 2.29 4.25 -36.42
N ARG A 36 1.48 4.09 -35.37
CA ARG A 36 1.69 4.76 -34.08
C ARG A 36 2.73 4.01 -33.27
N CYS A 37 3.87 4.64 -33.01
CA CYS A 37 4.88 4.07 -32.15
C CYS A 37 4.29 3.76 -30.76
N PRO A 38 4.38 2.52 -30.27
CA PRO A 38 3.81 2.12 -28.99
C PRO A 38 4.48 2.80 -27.79
N HIS A 39 5.57 3.56 -27.96
CA HIS A 39 6.14 4.41 -26.91
C HIS A 39 5.26 5.63 -26.61
N ILE A 40 5.09 6.57 -27.55
CA ILE A 40 4.20 7.76 -27.37
C ILE A 40 3.53 8.23 -28.68
N SER A 41 3.13 7.27 -29.52
CA SER A 41 2.29 7.44 -30.73
C SER A 41 2.90 8.23 -31.90
N PHE A 42 4.20 8.48 -31.92
CA PHE A 42 4.86 9.11 -33.07
C PHE A 42 4.85 8.21 -34.33
N PRO A 43 4.79 8.78 -35.55
CA PRO A 43 4.59 8.01 -36.78
C PRO A 43 5.81 7.21 -37.24
N LEU A 44 5.78 5.89 -37.08
CA LEU A 44 6.85 4.94 -37.41
C LEU A 44 7.25 4.96 -38.89
N GLU A 45 6.37 5.38 -39.81
CA GLU A 45 6.69 5.55 -41.24
C GLU A 45 7.81 6.57 -41.49
N ARG A 46 8.12 7.45 -40.53
CA ARG A 46 9.25 8.39 -40.63
C ARG A 46 10.55 7.81 -40.04
N GLY A 47 10.50 6.59 -39.52
CA GLY A 47 11.64 5.85 -38.98
C GLY A 47 12.60 5.35 -40.05
N SER A 48 13.52 4.49 -39.64
CA SER A 48 14.45 3.78 -40.52
C SER A 48 14.29 2.27 -40.37
N ILE A 49 14.61 1.54 -41.44
CA ILE A 49 14.66 0.07 -41.43
C ILE A 49 16.06 -0.36 -41.84
N ALA A 50 16.68 -1.21 -41.04
CA ALA A 50 17.94 -1.85 -41.36
C ALA A 50 17.97 -3.25 -40.72
N ASP A 51 18.40 -4.26 -41.48
CA ASP A 51 18.57 -5.64 -40.98
C ASP A 51 17.34 -6.21 -40.24
N GLY A 52 16.14 -5.99 -40.81
CA GLY A 52 14.88 -6.46 -40.23
C GLY A 52 14.39 -5.62 -39.03
N ILE A 53 15.10 -4.57 -38.63
CA ILE A 53 14.78 -3.75 -37.46
C ILE A 53 14.18 -2.42 -37.89
N LEU A 54 12.95 -2.14 -37.42
CA LEU A 54 12.31 -0.83 -37.51
C LEU A 54 12.74 0.03 -36.34
N THR A 55 13.31 1.21 -36.61
CA THR A 55 13.71 2.19 -35.60
C THR A 55 12.87 3.45 -35.70
N CYS A 56 12.18 3.79 -34.61
CA CYS A 56 11.41 5.03 -34.50
C CYS A 56 12.32 6.27 -34.55
N ARG A 57 11.99 7.28 -35.37
CA ARG A 57 12.84 8.47 -35.54
C ARG A 57 12.98 9.37 -34.30
N TRP A 58 12.03 9.31 -33.38
CA TRP A 58 11.96 10.26 -32.27
C TRP A 58 12.76 9.79 -31.06
N HIS A 59 12.37 8.65 -30.48
CA HIS A 59 13.01 8.13 -29.27
C HIS A 59 13.88 6.91 -29.55
N HIS A 60 14.01 6.51 -30.83
CA HIS A 60 14.86 5.40 -31.24
C HIS A 60 14.46 4.03 -30.67
N ALA A 61 13.19 3.86 -30.28
CA ALA A 61 12.64 2.53 -29.98
C ALA A 61 12.77 1.62 -31.21
N ARG A 62 13.26 0.41 -30.99
CA ARG A 62 13.53 -0.59 -32.04
C ARG A 62 12.56 -1.75 -31.94
N PHE A 63 12.15 -2.25 -33.10
CA PHE A 63 11.19 -3.32 -33.24
C PHE A 63 11.66 -4.32 -34.29
N ASP A 64 11.51 -5.61 -33.99
CA ASP A 64 11.60 -6.65 -35.00
C ASP A 64 10.43 -6.46 -35.98
N LEU A 65 10.72 -6.25 -37.27
CA LEU A 65 9.67 -6.05 -38.27
C LEU A 65 8.76 -7.27 -38.42
N ALA A 66 9.31 -8.47 -38.27
CA ALA A 66 8.58 -9.72 -38.52
C ALA A 66 7.47 -9.93 -37.50
N SER A 67 7.75 -9.69 -36.22
CA SER A 67 6.80 -9.89 -35.12
C SER A 67 6.16 -8.61 -34.60
N GLY A 68 6.79 -7.46 -34.78
CA GLY A 68 6.46 -6.21 -34.10
C GLY A 68 7.05 -6.09 -32.68
N CYS A 69 7.71 -7.14 -32.17
CA CYS A 69 8.24 -7.16 -30.82
C CYS A 69 9.32 -6.10 -30.62
N THR A 70 9.30 -5.42 -29.46
CA THR A 70 10.30 -4.41 -29.14
C THR A 70 11.58 -5.01 -28.59
N PHE A 71 12.72 -4.41 -28.96
CA PHE A 71 14.00 -4.66 -28.30
C PHE A 71 14.19 -3.77 -27.05
N ASP A 72 13.37 -2.73 -26.91
CA ASP A 72 13.50 -1.67 -25.94
C ASP A 72 12.33 -1.75 -24.95
N LEU A 73 12.53 -2.35 -23.78
CA LEU A 73 11.46 -2.66 -22.81
C LEU A 73 10.63 -1.46 -22.32
N TRP A 74 11.17 -0.24 -22.48
CA TRP A 74 10.49 1.03 -22.21
C TRP A 74 9.47 1.44 -23.30
N ALA A 75 9.46 0.75 -24.44
CA ALA A 75 8.39 0.77 -25.42
C ALA A 75 7.51 -0.50 -25.28
N ASP A 76 6.33 -0.52 -25.91
CA ASP A 76 5.52 -1.75 -26.05
C ASP A 76 5.76 -2.37 -27.43
N ASP A 77 5.23 -3.55 -27.69
CA ASP A 77 5.25 -4.17 -29.02
C ASP A 77 4.37 -3.37 -29.99
N VAL A 78 4.79 -3.29 -31.27
CA VAL A 78 3.98 -2.65 -32.31
C VAL A 78 2.92 -3.65 -32.77
N PRO A 79 1.61 -3.32 -32.70
CA PRO A 79 0.58 -4.20 -33.22
C PRO A 79 0.80 -4.49 -34.71
N THR A 80 0.81 -5.77 -35.08
CA THR A 80 0.86 -6.22 -36.46
C THR A 80 -0.53 -6.59 -36.95
N CYS A 81 -0.75 -6.57 -38.26
CA CYS A 81 -1.98 -7.06 -38.84
C CYS A 81 -1.75 -8.01 -40.03
N PRO A 82 -2.67 -8.97 -40.27
CA PRO A 82 -2.51 -9.94 -41.35
C PRO A 82 -2.46 -9.28 -42.73
N VAL A 83 -1.51 -9.72 -43.56
CA VAL A 83 -1.29 -9.25 -44.92
C VAL A 83 -1.51 -10.38 -45.91
N GLU A 84 -2.19 -10.08 -47.01
CA GLU A 84 -2.34 -10.96 -48.16
C GLU A 84 -1.83 -10.22 -49.41
N VAL A 85 -0.88 -10.84 -50.13
CA VAL A 85 -0.47 -10.38 -51.46
C VAL A 85 -1.14 -11.29 -52.47
N ARG A 86 -2.07 -10.74 -53.26
CA ARG A 86 -2.80 -11.50 -54.28
C ARG A 86 -1.97 -11.65 -55.55
N GLU A 87 -2.31 -12.63 -56.39
CA GLU A 87 -1.62 -12.89 -57.67
C GLU A 87 -1.54 -11.67 -58.59
N SER A 88 -2.51 -10.75 -58.48
CA SER A 88 -2.53 -9.45 -59.18
C SER A 88 -1.45 -8.47 -58.73
N GLY A 89 -0.66 -8.78 -57.70
CA GLY A 89 0.30 -7.87 -57.07
C GLY A 89 -0.35 -6.84 -56.14
N GLU A 90 -1.62 -7.03 -55.78
CA GLU A 90 -2.32 -6.19 -54.81
C GLU A 90 -2.05 -6.63 -53.38
N VAL A 91 -1.78 -5.66 -52.51
CA VAL A 91 -1.59 -5.85 -51.07
C VAL A 91 -2.88 -5.52 -50.34
N TRP A 92 -3.37 -6.50 -49.59
CA TRP A 92 -4.58 -6.42 -48.78
C TRP A 92 -4.21 -6.62 -47.31
N VAL A 93 -4.82 -5.82 -46.43
CA VAL A 93 -4.60 -5.90 -44.98
C VAL A 93 -5.92 -6.08 -44.26
N ARG A 94 -5.92 -6.82 -43.16
CA ARG A 94 -7.07 -6.89 -42.25
C ARG A 94 -6.79 -5.99 -41.05
N PRO A 95 -7.34 -4.76 -40.98
CA PRO A 95 -6.93 -3.71 -40.04
C PRO A 95 -7.48 -3.91 -38.63
N ILE A 96 -7.31 -5.12 -38.08
CA ILE A 96 -7.61 -5.41 -36.69
C ILE A 96 -6.31 -5.23 -35.92
N PHE A 97 -6.18 -4.07 -35.28
CA PHE A 97 -5.05 -3.77 -34.39
C PHE A 97 -5.52 -3.93 -32.95
N GLY A 98 -4.94 -4.89 -32.24
CA GLY A 98 -5.28 -5.18 -30.85
C GLY A 98 -4.70 -6.50 -30.39
N HIS A 99 -4.65 -6.68 -29.07
CA HIS A 99 -4.23 -7.95 -28.47
C HIS A 99 -5.41 -8.90 -28.42
N ALA A 100 -5.21 -10.17 -28.81
CA ALA A 100 -6.24 -11.20 -28.69
C ALA A 100 -6.66 -11.43 -27.23
N ASP A 101 -5.74 -11.20 -26.29
CA ASP A 101 -5.96 -11.19 -24.84
C ASP A 101 -5.44 -9.86 -24.26
N PRO A 102 -6.26 -8.78 -24.27
CA PRO A 102 -5.87 -7.48 -23.72
C PRO A 102 -5.53 -7.55 -22.23
N THR A 103 -6.29 -8.34 -21.48
CA THR A 103 -6.09 -8.49 -20.02
C THR A 103 -4.75 -9.14 -19.72
N GLY A 104 -4.43 -10.26 -20.37
CA GLY A 104 -3.13 -10.92 -20.21
C GLY A 104 -1.97 -10.07 -20.71
N HIS A 105 -2.14 -9.31 -21.80
CA HIS A 105 -1.14 -8.35 -22.27
C HIS A 105 -0.80 -7.30 -21.21
N TRP A 106 -1.80 -6.57 -20.72
CA TRP A 106 -1.57 -5.50 -19.76
C TRP A 106 -1.12 -6.00 -18.38
N ARG A 107 -1.48 -7.23 -17.99
CA ARG A 107 -0.90 -7.88 -16.81
C ARG A 107 0.60 -8.13 -16.99
N ARG A 108 1.03 -8.69 -18.12
CA ARG A 108 2.47 -8.91 -18.40
C ARG A 108 3.23 -7.58 -18.46
N ARG A 109 2.69 -6.58 -19.15
CA ARG A 109 3.33 -5.26 -19.23
C ARG A 109 3.41 -4.56 -17.88
N LEU A 110 2.42 -4.72 -16.99
CA LEU A 110 2.53 -4.19 -15.63
C LEU A 110 3.66 -4.90 -14.87
N GLN A 111 3.77 -6.23 -14.97
CA GLN A 111 4.85 -7.00 -14.34
C GLN A 111 6.24 -6.54 -14.83
N GLU A 112 6.41 -6.36 -16.14
CA GLU A 112 7.68 -5.90 -16.73
C GLU A 112 7.98 -4.45 -16.37
N GLY A 113 6.96 -3.58 -16.40
CA GLY A 113 7.09 -2.19 -15.98
C GLY A 113 7.54 -2.05 -14.52
N LEU A 114 6.97 -2.86 -13.62
CA LEU A 114 7.38 -2.92 -12.22
C LEU A 114 8.81 -3.48 -12.07
N ALA A 115 9.14 -4.57 -12.78
CA ALA A 115 10.44 -5.25 -12.70
C ALA A 115 11.62 -4.37 -13.16
N HIS A 116 11.39 -3.50 -14.14
CA HIS A 116 12.40 -2.61 -14.70
C HIS A 116 12.25 -1.15 -14.26
N ASN A 117 11.34 -0.87 -13.32
CA ASN A 117 11.03 0.48 -12.82
C ASN A 117 10.76 1.49 -13.97
N LEU A 118 9.83 1.15 -14.87
CA LEU A 118 9.52 1.91 -16.08
C LEU A 118 8.17 2.64 -15.95
N ASP A 119 8.20 3.89 -15.47
CA ASP A 119 7.00 4.69 -15.15
C ASP A 119 5.94 4.73 -16.26
N LEU A 120 6.35 4.99 -17.51
CA LEU A 120 5.42 5.10 -18.63
C LEU A 120 4.79 3.74 -18.98
N VAL A 121 5.54 2.65 -18.81
CA VAL A 121 5.03 1.29 -19.03
C VAL A 121 4.02 0.95 -17.94
N ILE A 122 4.32 1.25 -16.68
CA ILE A 122 3.40 1.09 -15.55
C ILE A 122 2.11 1.88 -15.81
N ALA A 123 2.23 3.16 -16.17
CA ALA A 123 1.10 4.04 -16.50
C ALA A 123 0.19 3.44 -17.58
N LYS A 124 0.77 2.98 -18.70
CA LYS A 124 0.00 2.37 -19.79
C LYS A 124 -0.63 1.06 -19.38
N ALA A 125 0.08 0.22 -18.62
CA ALA A 125 -0.42 -1.07 -18.20
C ALA A 125 -1.57 -0.94 -17.20
N VAL A 126 -1.48 -0.03 -16.23
CA VAL A 126 -2.60 0.27 -15.31
C VAL A 126 -3.82 0.76 -16.11
N ARG A 127 -3.64 1.74 -17.00
CA ARG A 127 -4.73 2.24 -17.85
C ARG A 127 -5.31 1.16 -18.76
N GLY A 128 -4.46 0.31 -19.31
CA GLY A 128 -4.85 -0.81 -20.17
C GLY A 128 -5.66 -1.87 -19.42
N GLN A 129 -5.28 -2.21 -18.19
CA GLN A 129 -6.06 -3.12 -17.34
C GLN A 129 -7.43 -2.53 -16.99
N LEU A 130 -7.50 -1.25 -16.62
CA LEU A 130 -8.77 -0.56 -16.38
C LEU A 130 -9.66 -0.57 -17.63
N ALA A 131 -9.11 -0.23 -18.80
CA ALA A 131 -9.83 -0.25 -20.07
C ALA A 131 -10.29 -1.66 -20.48
N ALA A 132 -9.57 -2.71 -20.06
CA ALA A 132 -9.94 -4.11 -20.26
C ALA A 132 -10.96 -4.62 -19.22
N GLY A 133 -11.44 -3.77 -18.30
CA GLY A 133 -12.42 -4.14 -17.28
C GLY A 133 -11.84 -4.99 -16.14
N VAL A 134 -10.53 -4.98 -15.92
CA VAL A 134 -9.92 -5.66 -14.78
C VAL A 134 -10.36 -4.97 -13.48
N PRO A 135 -10.91 -5.70 -12.49
CA PRO A 135 -11.29 -5.11 -11.21
C PRO A 135 -10.10 -4.47 -10.50
N VAL A 136 -10.28 -3.28 -9.94
CA VAL A 136 -9.21 -2.53 -9.24
C VAL A 136 -8.49 -3.35 -8.16
N PRO A 137 -9.18 -4.15 -7.31
CA PRO A 137 -8.51 -5.02 -6.34
C PRO A 137 -7.53 -6.03 -6.96
N GLU A 138 -7.78 -6.50 -8.19
CA GLU A 138 -6.85 -7.39 -8.92
C GLU A 138 -5.56 -6.67 -9.30
N ILE A 139 -5.67 -5.38 -9.67
CA ILE A 139 -4.51 -4.55 -10.02
C ILE A 139 -3.68 -4.28 -8.76
N ILE A 140 -4.32 -3.92 -7.64
CA ILE A 140 -3.64 -3.75 -6.35
C ILE A 140 -2.96 -5.05 -5.93
N ARG A 141 -3.64 -6.19 -6.04
CA ARG A 141 -3.07 -7.51 -5.73
C ARG A 141 -1.83 -7.77 -6.56
N GLN A 142 -1.86 -7.53 -7.87
CA GLN A 142 -0.71 -7.73 -8.74
C GLN A 142 0.50 -6.91 -8.26
N VAL A 143 0.30 -5.61 -8.01
CA VAL A 143 1.37 -4.71 -7.57
C VAL A 143 1.89 -5.09 -6.17
N ALA A 144 0.99 -5.40 -5.23
CA ALA A 144 1.35 -5.78 -3.87
C ALA A 144 2.17 -7.07 -3.84
N LEU A 145 1.73 -8.11 -4.57
CA LEU A 145 2.45 -9.37 -4.66
C LEU A 145 3.81 -9.22 -5.34
N PHE A 146 3.93 -8.36 -6.35
CA PHE A 146 5.22 -8.00 -6.92
C PHE A 146 6.16 -7.42 -5.84
N GLY A 147 5.68 -6.44 -5.07
CA GLY A 147 6.48 -5.80 -4.01
C GLY A 147 6.95 -6.80 -2.94
N LEU A 148 6.06 -7.69 -2.51
CA LEU A 148 6.34 -8.71 -1.48
C LEU A 148 7.31 -9.81 -1.94
N GLN A 149 7.43 -10.03 -3.24
CA GLN A 149 8.35 -11.01 -3.83
C GLN A 149 9.73 -10.41 -4.10
N ASN A 150 9.78 -9.15 -4.55
CA ASN A 150 10.99 -8.49 -5.03
C ASN A 150 11.66 -7.58 -3.98
N ARG A 151 11.27 -7.71 -2.70
CA ARG A 151 11.91 -7.03 -1.58
C ARG A 151 11.83 -7.87 -0.31
N ASP A 152 12.92 -7.94 0.44
CA ASP A 152 12.95 -8.59 1.75
C ASP A 152 12.47 -7.66 2.88
N GLY A 153 11.19 -7.28 2.86
CA GLY A 153 10.55 -6.48 3.91
C GLY A 153 9.40 -5.60 3.42
N TRP A 154 8.64 -5.03 4.35
CA TRP A 154 7.59 -4.06 4.03
C TRP A 154 8.19 -2.69 3.70
N GLY A 155 7.87 -2.16 2.52
CA GLY A 155 8.35 -0.87 2.01
C GLY A 155 7.31 0.24 2.06
N VAL A 156 7.75 1.49 1.92
CA VAL A 156 6.87 2.66 1.87
C VAL A 156 5.93 2.61 0.66
N GLY A 157 6.37 2.02 -0.46
CA GLY A 157 5.53 1.79 -1.64
C GLY A 157 4.31 0.92 -1.34
N LEU A 158 4.47 -0.15 -0.54
CA LEU A 158 3.34 -0.98 -0.12
C LEU A 158 2.41 -0.24 0.84
N THR A 159 2.96 0.59 1.74
CA THR A 159 2.16 1.49 2.59
C THR A 159 1.32 2.45 1.74
N ILE A 160 1.94 3.10 0.75
CA ILE A 160 1.28 4.07 -0.15
C ILE A 160 0.20 3.38 -1.00
N LEU A 161 0.53 2.25 -1.63
CA LEU A 161 -0.43 1.46 -2.42
C LEU A 161 -1.65 1.06 -1.57
N THR A 162 -1.41 0.59 -0.35
CA THR A 162 -2.48 0.18 0.57
C THR A 162 -3.34 1.37 1.00
N ALA A 163 -2.71 2.50 1.36
CA ALA A 163 -3.41 3.72 1.73
C ALA A 163 -4.32 4.21 0.59
N TYR A 164 -3.83 4.22 -0.64
CA TYR A 164 -4.65 4.54 -1.80
C TYR A 164 -5.78 3.53 -2.03
N GLY A 165 -5.51 2.24 -1.86
CA GLY A 165 -6.52 1.20 -1.96
C GLY A 165 -7.70 1.42 -1.00
N ASN A 166 -7.42 1.86 0.23
CA ASN A 166 -8.46 2.20 1.20
C ASN A 166 -9.24 3.48 0.86
N LEU A 167 -8.64 4.39 0.10
CA LEU A 167 -9.28 5.64 -0.32
C LEU A 167 -10.16 5.45 -1.57
N LEU A 168 -10.01 4.37 -2.32
CA LEU A 168 -10.78 4.13 -3.56
C LEU A 168 -12.29 4.36 -3.45
N PRO A 169 -13.00 3.96 -2.36
CA PRO A 169 -14.44 4.20 -2.26
C PRO A 169 -14.85 5.68 -2.23
N VAL A 170 -13.92 6.59 -1.92
CA VAL A 170 -14.18 8.04 -1.82
C VAL A 170 -13.46 8.86 -2.90
N LEU A 171 -12.65 8.21 -3.75
CA LEU A 171 -11.95 8.89 -4.84
C LEU A 171 -12.84 8.99 -6.10
N PRO A 172 -12.78 10.13 -6.84
CA PRO A 172 -13.33 10.20 -8.18
C PRO A 172 -12.73 9.13 -9.11
N GLU A 173 -13.50 8.72 -10.12
CA GLU A 173 -13.04 7.73 -11.12
C GLU A 173 -11.74 8.19 -11.81
N GLU A 174 -11.62 9.49 -12.10
CA GLU A 174 -10.42 10.10 -12.71
C GLU A 174 -9.18 9.99 -11.81
N GLU A 175 -9.35 10.01 -10.48
CA GLU A 175 -8.26 9.92 -9.50
C GLU A 175 -7.86 8.48 -9.19
N THR A 176 -8.74 7.50 -9.44
CA THR A 176 -8.45 6.07 -9.25
C THR A 176 -7.22 5.65 -10.05
N TYR A 177 -7.12 6.10 -11.32
CA TYR A 177 -5.96 5.81 -12.16
C TYR A 177 -4.66 6.40 -11.57
N LEU A 178 -4.71 7.65 -11.09
CA LEU A 178 -3.55 8.32 -10.52
C LEU A 178 -3.08 7.66 -9.23
N ALA A 179 -4.02 7.26 -8.38
CA ALA A 179 -3.75 6.53 -7.14
C ALA A 179 -3.05 5.19 -7.41
N LEU A 180 -3.55 4.42 -8.39
CA LEU A 180 -2.94 3.14 -8.79
C LEU A 180 -1.56 3.33 -9.43
N LEU A 181 -1.41 4.31 -10.33
CA LEU A 181 -0.12 4.62 -10.96
C LEU A 181 0.91 5.03 -9.90
N HIS A 182 0.56 5.93 -9.00
CA HIS A 182 1.45 6.39 -7.95
C HIS A 182 1.85 5.23 -7.03
N GLY A 183 0.88 4.44 -6.55
CA GLY A 183 1.16 3.25 -5.73
C GLY A 183 2.09 2.27 -6.45
N ALA A 184 1.82 1.95 -7.72
CA ALA A 184 2.64 1.04 -8.52
C ALA A 184 4.07 1.55 -8.74
N GLY A 185 4.23 2.83 -9.09
CA GLY A 185 5.55 3.44 -9.26
C GLY A 185 6.36 3.45 -7.96
N ARG A 186 5.73 3.74 -6.81
CA ARG A 186 6.41 3.69 -5.51
C ARG A 186 6.82 2.27 -5.11
N VAL A 187 6.01 1.25 -5.44
CA VAL A 187 6.39 -0.15 -5.22
C VAL A 187 7.55 -0.57 -6.13
N ALA A 188 7.54 -0.17 -7.41
CA ALA A 188 8.64 -0.46 -8.33
C ALA A 188 9.96 0.15 -7.84
N ALA A 189 9.94 1.44 -7.49
CA ALA A 189 11.11 2.14 -6.94
C ALA A 189 11.63 1.50 -5.64
N ASP A 190 10.75 1.04 -4.76
CA ASP A 190 11.14 0.33 -3.53
C ASP A 190 11.79 -1.03 -3.80
N CYS A 191 11.51 -1.67 -4.93
CA CYS A 191 12.07 -2.97 -5.31
C CYS A 191 13.37 -2.85 -6.12
N GLU A 192 13.67 -1.69 -6.69
CA GLU A 192 14.86 -1.49 -7.50
C GLU A 192 16.14 -1.78 -6.71
N GLY A 193 16.96 -2.69 -7.24
CA GLY A 193 18.21 -3.14 -6.60
C GLY A 193 18.05 -3.95 -5.31
N GLN A 194 16.82 -4.29 -4.89
CA GLN A 194 16.58 -5.08 -3.69
C GLN A 194 16.73 -6.59 -3.94
N PRO A 195 17.16 -7.37 -2.93
CA PRO A 195 17.13 -8.81 -3.02
C PRO A 195 15.70 -9.35 -2.99
N THR A 196 15.46 -10.45 -3.71
CA THR A 196 14.20 -11.18 -3.64
C THR A 196 14.00 -11.81 -2.27
N ARG A 197 12.74 -11.85 -1.81
CA ARG A 197 12.40 -12.43 -0.51
C ARG A 197 12.63 -13.94 -0.52
N ARG A 198 13.33 -14.44 0.51
CA ARG A 198 13.47 -15.88 0.77
C ARG A 198 12.48 -16.29 1.87
N GLY A 199 11.43 -17.01 1.49
CA GLY A 199 10.40 -17.47 2.42
C GLY A 199 10.91 -18.46 3.45
N ARG A 200 10.29 -18.47 4.63
CA ARG A 200 10.45 -19.51 5.65
C ARG A 200 9.25 -20.48 5.60
N THR A 201 9.37 -21.64 6.26
CA THR A 201 8.30 -22.63 6.38
C THR A 201 7.76 -22.68 7.81
N PRO A 202 6.46 -23.01 8.00
CA PRO A 202 5.88 -23.21 9.32
C PRO A 202 6.59 -24.34 10.10
N LEU A 203 6.29 -24.46 11.39
CA LEU A 203 6.72 -25.60 12.19
C LEU A 203 5.95 -26.85 11.76
N ALA A 204 6.56 -28.03 11.96
CA ALA A 204 5.89 -29.32 11.77
C ALA A 204 4.88 -29.63 12.88
N SER A 205 4.99 -28.97 14.04
CA SER A 205 4.04 -29.07 15.14
C SER A 205 2.98 -27.97 15.05
N HIS A 206 1.85 -28.18 15.74
CA HIS A 206 0.72 -27.25 15.78
C HIS A 206 0.39 -26.84 17.23
N PRO A 207 1.23 -26.00 17.87
CA PRO A 207 0.91 -25.47 19.20
C PRO A 207 -0.35 -24.60 19.16
N ASP A 208 -1.01 -24.45 20.30
CA ASP A 208 -2.13 -23.51 20.43
C ASP A 208 -1.67 -22.04 20.29
N LEU A 209 -2.63 -21.14 20.05
CA LEU A 209 -2.37 -19.72 19.84
C LEU A 209 -1.73 -19.03 21.06
N ALA A 210 -2.04 -19.47 22.29
CA ALA A 210 -1.46 -18.87 23.49
C ALA A 210 0.04 -19.19 23.61
N VAL A 211 0.44 -20.40 23.23
CA VAL A 211 1.83 -20.81 23.12
C VAL A 211 2.54 -20.01 22.02
N LEU A 212 1.93 -19.91 20.84
CA LEU A 212 2.50 -19.13 19.72
C LEU A 212 2.65 -17.64 20.09
N LYS A 213 1.67 -17.03 20.78
CA LYS A 213 1.75 -15.65 21.28
C LYS A 213 2.94 -15.44 22.21
N ARG A 214 3.10 -16.34 23.18
CA ARG A 214 4.23 -16.30 24.13
C ARG A 214 5.58 -16.46 23.43
N TRP A 215 5.68 -17.36 22.46
CA TRP A 215 6.90 -17.58 21.68
C TRP A 215 7.23 -16.37 20.81
N LEU A 216 6.25 -15.84 20.07
CA LEU A 216 6.44 -14.70 19.18
C LEU A 216 6.99 -13.51 19.94
N ARG A 217 6.36 -13.13 21.07
CA ARG A 217 6.84 -12.06 21.96
C ARG A 217 8.27 -12.29 22.45
N ARG A 218 8.58 -13.52 22.88
CA ARG A 218 9.94 -13.90 23.29
C ARG A 218 10.96 -13.71 22.16
N TRP A 219 10.65 -14.18 20.95
CA TRP A 219 11.55 -14.10 19.79
C TRP A 219 11.74 -12.67 19.30
N VAL A 220 10.70 -11.85 19.35
CA VAL A 220 10.79 -10.40 19.06
C VAL A 220 11.69 -9.71 20.07
N ARG A 221 11.58 -10.03 21.36
CA ARG A 221 12.45 -9.47 22.41
C ARG A 221 13.93 -9.80 22.19
N VAL A 222 14.25 -11.02 21.77
CA VAL A 222 15.65 -11.43 21.46
C VAL A 222 16.04 -11.22 20.00
N ARG A 223 15.22 -10.50 19.23
CA ARG A 223 15.47 -10.13 17.83
C ARG A 223 15.73 -11.31 16.87
N HIS A 224 15.12 -12.48 17.14
CA HIS A 224 15.31 -13.68 16.32
C HIS A 224 14.30 -13.76 15.16
N ARG A 225 14.65 -13.15 14.02
CA ARG A 225 13.80 -13.02 12.83
C ARG A 225 13.14 -14.33 12.38
N GLU A 226 13.94 -15.38 12.17
CA GLU A 226 13.46 -16.67 11.66
C GLU A 226 12.47 -17.32 12.62
N ALA A 227 12.72 -17.23 13.93
CA ALA A 227 11.84 -17.81 14.93
C ALA A 227 10.48 -17.08 14.98
N VAL A 228 10.48 -15.75 14.84
CA VAL A 228 9.24 -14.95 14.72
C VAL A 228 8.47 -15.35 13.46
N GLU A 229 9.13 -15.36 12.30
CA GLU A 229 8.48 -15.65 11.02
C GLU A 229 7.89 -17.07 10.98
N ARG A 230 8.63 -18.07 11.45
CA ARG A 230 8.13 -19.45 11.52
C ARG A 230 6.98 -19.62 12.51
N THR A 231 6.99 -18.88 13.63
CA THR A 231 5.89 -18.89 14.61
C THR A 231 4.62 -18.31 13.99
N LEU A 232 4.74 -17.17 13.30
CA LEU A 232 3.62 -16.54 12.59
C LEU A 232 3.09 -17.44 11.46
N LEU A 233 3.96 -18.00 10.63
CA LEU A 233 3.58 -18.91 9.55
C LEU A 233 2.87 -20.16 10.08
N THR A 234 3.25 -20.65 11.25
CA THR A 234 2.54 -21.75 11.92
C THR A 234 1.11 -21.35 12.26
N ALA A 235 0.89 -20.15 12.83
CA ALA A 235 -0.45 -19.65 13.13
C ALA A 235 -1.31 -19.52 11.87
N ILE A 236 -0.74 -19.03 10.77
CA ILE A 236 -1.44 -18.93 9.47
C ILE A 236 -1.80 -20.33 8.96
N ALA A 237 -0.85 -21.26 8.97
CA ALA A 237 -1.04 -22.63 8.48
C ALA A 237 -2.06 -23.44 9.31
N THR A 238 -2.24 -23.11 10.60
CA THR A 238 -3.25 -23.72 11.47
C THR A 238 -4.61 -23.03 11.41
N GLY A 239 -4.80 -22.06 10.51
CA GLY A 239 -6.08 -21.39 10.30
C GLY A 239 -6.44 -20.35 11.36
N ALA A 240 -5.44 -19.69 11.97
CA ALA A 240 -5.69 -18.58 12.86
C ALA A 240 -6.53 -17.48 12.17
N SER A 241 -7.53 -16.97 12.88
CA SER A 241 -8.40 -15.91 12.35
C SER A 241 -7.63 -14.60 12.16
N PRO A 242 -8.14 -13.68 11.31
CA PRO A 242 -7.63 -12.31 11.21
C PRO A 242 -7.43 -11.61 12.56
N ALA A 243 -8.39 -11.76 13.47
CA ALA A 243 -8.34 -11.20 14.81
C ALA A 243 -7.20 -11.80 15.65
N ALA A 244 -7.01 -13.13 15.59
CA ALA A 244 -5.93 -13.80 16.30
C ALA A 244 -4.54 -13.43 15.77
N LEU A 245 -4.39 -13.32 14.44
CA LEU A 245 -3.14 -12.88 13.82
C LEU A 245 -2.80 -11.42 14.17
N ALA A 246 -3.81 -10.55 14.25
CA ALA A 246 -3.68 -9.20 14.75
C ALA A 246 -3.21 -9.16 16.21
N ASP A 247 -3.84 -9.92 17.10
CA ASP A 247 -3.44 -9.99 18.51
C ASP A 247 -1.99 -10.47 18.68
N LEU A 248 -1.58 -11.50 17.91
CA LEU A 248 -0.21 -12.02 17.92
C LEU A 248 0.84 -10.95 17.59
N LEU A 249 0.66 -10.24 16.47
CA LEU A 249 1.63 -9.25 16.00
C LEU A 249 1.61 -7.98 16.85
N VAL A 250 0.43 -7.47 17.17
CA VAL A 250 0.26 -6.22 17.92
C VAL A 250 0.75 -6.38 19.36
N SER A 251 0.45 -7.50 20.01
CA SER A 251 0.94 -7.76 21.38
C SER A 251 2.47 -7.82 21.45
N ALA A 252 3.14 -8.31 20.40
CA ALA A 252 4.61 -8.31 20.34
C ALA A 252 5.20 -6.95 19.96
N ALA A 253 4.54 -6.19 19.09
CA ALA A 253 4.94 -4.83 18.77
C ALA A 253 4.81 -3.89 19.97
N ALA A 254 3.72 -4.03 20.73
CA ALA A 254 3.40 -3.18 21.88
C ALA A 254 4.23 -3.49 23.14
N ASP A 255 5.11 -4.50 23.11
CA ASP A 255 6.12 -4.70 24.16
C ASP A 255 7.24 -3.64 24.10
N ARG A 256 7.33 -2.85 23.02
CA ARG A 256 8.24 -1.70 22.89
C ARG A 256 7.43 -0.41 22.83
N VAL A 257 7.79 0.59 23.62
CA VAL A 257 7.02 1.84 23.72
C VAL A 257 7.18 2.61 22.42
N TYR A 258 6.08 2.92 21.73
CA TYR A 258 6.06 3.80 20.55
C TYR A 258 7.21 3.53 19.54
N ALA A 259 7.41 2.26 19.20
CA ALA A 259 8.61 1.80 18.51
C ALA A 259 8.79 2.42 17.11
N ASP A 260 10.02 2.81 16.78
CA ASP A 260 10.42 3.49 15.54
C ASP A 260 9.53 4.69 15.20
N GLY A 261 9.26 5.55 16.20
CA GLY A 261 8.41 6.72 15.99
C GLY A 261 6.94 6.39 15.70
N GLY A 262 6.51 5.17 16.01
CA GLY A 262 5.16 4.65 15.74
C GLY A 262 5.03 3.85 14.45
N HIS A 263 6.05 3.86 13.57
CA HIS A 263 5.97 3.19 12.27
C HIS A 263 5.77 1.69 12.35
N LEU A 264 6.28 1.02 13.40
CA LEU A 264 6.13 -0.42 13.52
C LEU A 264 4.65 -0.85 13.51
N LEU A 265 3.82 -0.18 14.31
CA LEU A 265 2.40 -0.54 14.41
C LEU A 265 1.61 -0.08 13.18
N ASP A 266 1.99 1.06 12.60
CA ASP A 266 1.45 1.52 11.32
C ASP A 266 1.68 0.47 10.22
N PHE A 267 2.91 0.00 10.02
CA PHE A 267 3.22 -1.02 9.02
C PHE A 267 2.50 -2.35 9.26
N ILE A 268 2.37 -2.80 10.51
CA ILE A 268 1.56 -3.97 10.85
C ILE A 268 0.10 -3.76 10.45
N ASN A 269 -0.48 -2.60 10.78
CA ASN A 269 -1.85 -2.30 10.39
C ASN A 269 -2.02 -2.24 8.87
N LYS A 270 -1.09 -1.60 8.15
CA LYS A 270 -1.09 -1.52 6.68
C LYS A 270 -0.94 -2.89 6.03
N ALA A 271 -0.16 -3.80 6.61
CA ALA A 271 -0.08 -5.18 6.14
C ALA A 271 -1.44 -5.88 6.23
N PHE A 272 -2.21 -5.64 7.30
CA PHE A 272 -3.56 -6.20 7.39
C PHE A 272 -4.58 -5.51 6.48
N GLU A 273 -4.55 -4.18 6.35
CA GLU A 273 -5.41 -3.46 5.39
C GLU A 273 -5.13 -3.92 3.95
N CYS A 274 -3.87 -4.21 3.61
CA CYS A 274 -3.50 -4.80 2.34
C CYS A 274 -4.20 -6.15 2.13
N LEU A 275 -4.23 -7.03 3.14
CA LEU A 275 -4.97 -8.30 3.06
C LEU A 275 -6.48 -8.10 2.91
N ASP A 276 -7.05 -7.07 3.51
CA ASP A 276 -8.46 -6.73 3.34
C ASP A 276 -8.77 -6.29 1.89
N LEU A 277 -7.79 -5.70 1.19
CA LEU A 277 -7.89 -5.31 -0.22
C LEU A 277 -7.63 -6.48 -1.19
N ILE A 278 -6.62 -7.30 -0.92
CA ILE A 278 -6.11 -8.30 -1.88
C ILE A 278 -6.55 -9.73 -1.59
N GLY A 279 -7.12 -10.01 -0.42
CA GLY A 279 -7.53 -11.34 0.02
C GLY A 279 -6.61 -11.97 1.06
N TRP A 280 -7.21 -12.61 2.07
CA TRP A 280 -6.53 -13.22 3.21
C TRP A 280 -5.79 -14.52 2.88
N GLU A 281 -6.06 -15.13 1.72
CA GLU A 281 -5.28 -16.24 1.17
C GLU A 281 -3.80 -15.89 0.96
N HIS A 282 -3.48 -14.59 0.89
CA HIS A 282 -2.11 -14.09 0.75
C HIS A 282 -1.40 -13.80 2.08
N ALA A 283 -2.00 -14.14 3.24
CA ALA A 283 -1.43 -13.84 4.56
C ALA A 283 0.02 -14.33 4.75
N ALA A 284 0.37 -15.50 4.20
CA ALA A 284 1.72 -16.06 4.27
C ALA A 284 2.76 -15.31 3.42
N ALA A 285 2.32 -14.50 2.46
CA ALA A 285 3.19 -13.59 1.71
C ALA A 285 3.29 -12.22 2.39
N VAL A 286 2.16 -11.70 2.88
CA VAL A 286 2.04 -10.33 3.42
C VAL A 286 2.59 -10.23 4.84
N LEU A 287 2.04 -10.95 5.82
CA LEU A 287 2.37 -10.70 7.24
C LEU A 287 3.85 -10.95 7.59
N PRO A 288 4.57 -11.89 6.97
CA PRO A 288 6.01 -12.01 7.17
C PRO A 288 6.85 -10.79 6.77
N SER A 289 6.37 -9.92 5.87
CA SER A 289 7.16 -8.79 5.38
C SER A 289 7.44 -7.74 6.46
N VAL A 290 6.58 -7.62 7.47
CA VAL A 290 6.78 -6.67 8.59
C VAL A 290 7.70 -7.23 9.69
N ILE A 291 8.08 -8.51 9.62
CA ILE A 291 8.85 -9.17 10.69
C ILE A 291 10.27 -8.60 10.80
N GLY A 292 10.87 -8.19 9.68
CA GLY A 292 12.17 -7.53 9.69
C GLY A 292 12.15 -6.28 10.58
N GLN A 293 11.16 -5.40 10.37
CA GLN A 293 10.95 -4.20 11.19
C GLN A 293 10.60 -4.55 12.64
N LEU A 294 9.72 -5.54 12.85
CA LEU A 294 9.31 -5.97 14.19
C LEU A 294 10.50 -6.39 15.08
N VAL A 295 11.49 -7.08 14.53
CA VAL A 295 12.68 -7.48 15.30
C VAL A 295 13.75 -6.39 15.38
N SER A 296 13.81 -5.47 14.40
CA SER A 296 14.82 -4.41 14.34
C SER A 296 14.44 -3.15 15.11
N ALA A 297 13.17 -2.89 15.34
CA ALA A 297 12.68 -1.62 15.87
C ALA A 297 13.37 -1.16 17.16
N GLN A 298 13.40 0.14 17.43
CA GLN A 298 13.87 0.71 18.68
C GLN A 298 12.69 1.29 19.44
N GLY A 299 12.65 1.01 20.74
CA GLY A 299 11.60 1.54 21.60
C GLY A 299 11.90 2.98 22.01
N ALA A 300 10.87 3.80 22.10
CA ALA A 300 10.96 5.16 22.61
C ALA A 300 11.40 5.20 24.07
N GLU A 301 11.33 4.09 24.81
CA GLU A 301 11.89 3.98 26.15
C GLU A 301 13.41 4.16 26.22
N GLU A 302 14.09 4.09 25.08
CA GLU A 302 15.53 4.36 24.91
C GLU A 302 15.81 5.84 24.57
N ALA A 303 14.78 6.67 24.32
CA ALA A 303 14.92 8.05 23.85
C ALA A 303 14.82 9.09 24.97
N THR A 304 15.69 10.11 24.92
CA THR A 304 15.73 11.21 25.90
C THR A 304 14.40 11.93 26.03
N ALA A 305 13.72 12.21 24.91
CA ALA A 305 12.44 12.94 24.89
C ALA A 305 11.32 12.24 25.68
N TRP A 306 11.44 10.93 25.90
CA TRP A 306 10.47 10.13 26.66
C TRP A 306 10.86 9.90 28.11
N ARG A 307 12.12 10.17 28.47
CA ARG A 307 12.68 9.93 29.81
C ARG A 307 13.00 11.21 30.59
N HIS A 308 13.13 12.35 29.92
CA HIS A 308 13.53 13.62 30.53
C HIS A 308 12.85 14.83 29.85
N PRO A 309 12.42 15.87 30.60
CA PRO A 309 12.52 16.04 32.06
C PRO A 309 11.47 15.24 32.85
N ILE A 310 10.42 14.77 32.19
CA ILE A 310 9.39 13.93 32.76
C ILE A 310 9.59 12.51 32.19
N ASP A 311 9.64 11.49 33.05
CA ASP A 311 9.72 10.11 32.60
C ASP A 311 8.33 9.60 32.17
N LEU A 312 8.00 9.79 30.90
CA LEU A 312 6.71 9.41 30.32
C LEU A 312 6.51 7.89 30.28
N VAL A 313 7.61 7.13 30.20
CA VAL A 313 7.56 5.66 30.20
C VAL A 313 7.11 5.17 31.57
N THR A 314 7.73 5.66 32.65
CA THR A 314 7.33 5.30 34.02
C THR A 314 5.89 5.72 34.30
N LEU A 315 5.47 6.91 33.85
CA LEU A 315 4.07 7.33 33.98
C LEU A 315 3.10 6.39 33.23
N CYS A 316 3.47 5.91 32.04
CA CYS A 316 2.66 4.92 31.31
C CYS A 316 2.61 3.58 32.03
N GLU A 317 3.73 3.09 32.58
CA GLU A 317 3.79 1.83 33.34
C GLU A 317 2.97 1.89 34.63
N GLU A 318 2.99 3.02 35.33
CA GLU A 318 2.15 3.29 36.51
C GLU A 318 0.67 3.33 36.14
N ALA A 319 0.31 4.10 35.10
CA ALA A 319 -1.05 4.15 34.62
C ALA A 319 -1.56 2.77 34.16
N ALA A 320 -0.73 2.00 33.47
CA ALA A 320 -1.07 0.64 33.05
C ALA A 320 -1.33 -0.28 34.26
N ARG A 321 -0.51 -0.21 35.32
CA ARG A 321 -0.72 -0.98 36.56
C ARG A 321 -2.00 -0.58 37.29
N GLU A 322 -2.35 0.71 37.31
CA GLU A 322 -3.61 1.17 37.91
C GLU A 322 -4.85 0.75 37.10
N LEU A 323 -4.70 0.59 35.80
CA LEU A 323 -5.77 0.12 34.92
C LEU A 323 -5.95 -1.41 34.99
N GLN A 324 -4.90 -2.16 35.38
CA GLN A 324 -4.99 -3.60 35.61
C GLN A 324 -5.98 -3.89 36.74
N GLY A 325 -7.11 -4.52 36.41
CA GLY A 325 -8.15 -4.89 37.37
C GLY A 325 -9.36 -3.93 37.39
N LEU A 326 -9.33 -2.83 36.65
CA LEU A 326 -10.55 -2.12 36.31
C LEU A 326 -11.30 -2.95 35.27
N SER A 327 -12.42 -3.55 35.66
CA SER A 327 -13.33 -4.17 34.70
C SER A 327 -13.84 -3.09 33.75
N THR A 328 -13.44 -3.16 32.49
CA THR A 328 -14.18 -2.49 31.42
C THR A 328 -15.61 -3.03 31.48
N GLY A 329 -16.60 -2.16 31.47
CA GLY A 329 -17.99 -2.55 31.72
C GLY A 329 -18.45 -3.62 30.74
N VAL A 330 -18.57 -4.87 31.21
CA VAL A 330 -19.24 -5.95 30.49
C VAL A 330 -20.71 -5.87 30.87
N GLY A 331 -21.53 -5.27 30.01
CA GLY A 331 -22.99 -5.43 30.07
C GLY A 331 -23.80 -4.16 29.83
N GLY A 332 -24.52 -4.13 28.69
CA GLY A 332 -25.82 -3.48 28.54
C GLY A 332 -25.93 -1.96 28.74
N ARG A 333 -24.83 -1.22 28.87
CA ARG A 333 -24.84 0.25 28.93
C ARG A 333 -24.81 0.85 27.52
N ALA A 334 -25.45 2.00 27.37
CA ALA A 334 -25.44 2.79 26.14
C ALA A 334 -24.00 3.00 25.64
N ALA A 335 -23.84 3.16 24.32
CA ALA A 335 -22.55 3.47 23.71
C ALA A 335 -21.91 4.67 24.43
N TRP A 336 -20.65 4.52 24.82
CA TRP A 336 -19.88 5.63 25.40
C TRP A 336 -19.83 6.78 24.37
N SER A 337 -20.03 8.02 24.81
CA SER A 337 -20.27 9.16 23.90
C SER A 337 -19.39 10.37 24.19
N GLU A 338 -18.46 10.27 25.13
CA GLU A 338 -17.57 11.36 25.54
C GLU A 338 -16.28 11.44 24.70
N HIS A 339 -16.27 10.89 23.47
CA HIS A 339 -15.06 10.84 22.62
C HIS A 339 -14.45 12.22 22.38
N ALA A 340 -15.27 13.22 22.08
CA ALA A 340 -14.81 14.59 21.85
C ALA A 340 -14.24 15.23 23.12
N VAL A 341 -14.84 14.96 24.29
CA VAL A 341 -14.40 15.48 25.58
C VAL A 341 -13.05 14.86 25.96
N LEU A 342 -12.91 13.54 25.80
CA LEU A 342 -11.63 12.87 26.04
C LEU A 342 -10.57 13.36 25.04
N ALA A 343 -10.89 13.47 23.76
CA ALA A 343 -9.95 13.96 22.76
C ALA A 343 -9.44 15.38 23.06
N GLU A 344 -10.29 16.28 23.54
CA GLU A 344 -9.87 17.61 24.03
C GLU A 344 -8.92 17.49 25.22
N ALA A 345 -9.22 16.61 26.19
CA ALA A 345 -8.32 16.38 27.32
C ALA A 345 -6.95 15.81 26.89
N LEU A 346 -6.90 14.97 25.85
CA LEU A 346 -5.66 14.42 25.28
C LEU A 346 -4.79 15.49 24.58
N LEU A 347 -5.37 16.63 24.18
CA LEU A 347 -4.64 17.75 23.58
C LEU A 347 -3.98 18.69 24.60
N GLY A 348 -4.15 18.42 25.91
CA GLY A 348 -3.60 19.24 26.98
C GLY A 348 -2.07 19.26 27.06
N ASP A 349 -1.55 20.14 27.93
CA ASP A 349 -0.12 20.40 28.07
C ASP A 349 0.55 19.68 29.25
N GLU A 350 -0.18 18.80 29.94
CA GLU A 350 0.29 18.12 31.16
C GLU A 350 0.08 16.61 31.06
N ALA A 351 1.18 15.85 30.92
CA ALA A 351 1.15 14.40 30.73
C ALA A 351 0.38 13.67 31.84
N SER A 352 0.54 14.10 33.10
CA SER A 352 -0.16 13.49 34.24
C SER A 352 -1.68 13.73 34.22
N VAL A 353 -2.14 14.87 33.68
CA VAL A 353 -3.56 15.19 33.52
C VAL A 353 -4.17 14.36 32.39
N ILE A 354 -3.46 14.21 31.27
CA ILE A 354 -3.84 13.35 30.16
C ILE A 354 -4.06 11.90 30.62
N LEU A 355 -3.11 11.33 31.37
CA LEU A 355 -3.23 9.97 31.89
C LEU A 355 -4.37 9.83 32.91
N LYS A 356 -4.63 10.86 33.73
CA LYS A 356 -5.80 10.88 34.63
C LYS A 356 -7.11 10.88 33.86
N ALA A 357 -7.20 11.62 32.74
CA ALA A 357 -8.39 11.64 31.88
C ALA A 357 -8.67 10.26 31.26
N LEU A 358 -7.64 9.57 30.76
CA LEU A 358 -7.76 8.19 30.26
C LEU A 358 -8.25 7.23 31.36
N LYS A 359 -7.67 7.32 32.57
CA LYS A 359 -8.12 6.52 33.73
C LYS A 359 -9.57 6.83 34.12
N ALA A 360 -9.97 8.09 34.06
CA ALA A 360 -11.35 8.50 34.34
C ALA A 360 -12.33 7.94 33.29
N ALA A 361 -11.97 7.98 32.00
CA ALA A 361 -12.77 7.41 30.93
C ALA A 361 -12.97 5.89 31.09
N VAL A 362 -11.91 5.15 31.45
CA VAL A 362 -12.04 3.71 31.76
C VAL A 362 -13.01 3.47 32.91
N ARG A 363 -12.91 4.24 34.00
CA ARG A 363 -13.83 4.15 35.15
C ARG A 363 -15.27 4.51 34.79
N ALA A 364 -15.45 5.42 33.83
CA ALA A 364 -16.75 5.79 33.28
C ALA A 364 -17.32 4.72 32.30
N GLY A 365 -16.53 3.69 31.97
CA GLY A 365 -16.96 2.56 31.14
C GLY A 365 -16.48 2.60 29.69
N ALA A 366 -15.54 3.49 29.33
CA ALA A 366 -14.95 3.50 28.00
C ALA A 366 -14.22 2.18 27.70
N SER A 367 -14.50 1.58 26.53
CA SER A 367 -13.77 0.42 26.04
C SER A 367 -12.40 0.83 25.46
N PRO A 368 -11.47 -0.12 25.25
CA PRO A 368 -10.22 0.18 24.54
C PRO A 368 -10.46 0.75 23.13
N ILE A 369 -11.57 0.39 22.47
CA ILE A 369 -11.95 0.95 21.17
C ILE A 369 -12.33 2.43 21.31
N ASP A 370 -13.06 2.80 22.37
CA ASP A 370 -13.45 4.18 22.63
C ASP A 370 -12.24 5.07 22.96
N LEU A 371 -11.32 4.56 23.78
CA LEU A 371 -10.07 5.24 24.12
C LEU A 371 -9.20 5.46 22.88
N SER A 372 -9.02 4.41 22.07
CA SER A 372 -8.22 4.51 20.84
C SER A 372 -8.86 5.39 19.77
N LEU A 373 -10.20 5.43 19.68
CA LEU A 373 -10.91 6.35 18.78
C LEU A 373 -10.69 7.80 19.21
N SER A 374 -10.83 8.09 20.51
CA SER A 374 -10.60 9.43 21.07
C SER A 374 -9.15 9.89 20.88
N LEU A 375 -8.21 8.96 21.02
CA LEU A 375 -6.80 9.18 20.74
C LEU A 375 -6.54 9.49 19.26
N ALA A 376 -7.08 8.69 18.34
CA ALA A 376 -6.96 8.92 16.91
C ALA A 376 -7.56 10.26 16.50
N TYR A 377 -8.70 10.64 17.10
CA TYR A 377 -9.34 11.92 16.87
C TYR A 377 -8.51 13.10 17.41
N ALA A 378 -7.92 12.99 18.60
CA ALA A 378 -7.00 14.00 19.13
C ALA A 378 -5.78 14.18 18.21
N ALA A 379 -5.18 13.08 17.75
CA ALA A 379 -4.05 13.12 16.82
C ALA A 379 -4.45 13.73 15.45
N ALA A 380 -5.64 13.43 14.94
CA ALA A 380 -6.17 14.04 13.71
C ALA A 380 -6.32 15.56 13.86
N ARG A 381 -6.75 16.04 15.04
CA ARG A 381 -6.84 17.48 15.32
C ARG A 381 -5.47 18.16 15.34
N ARG A 382 -4.40 17.48 15.78
CA ARG A 382 -3.03 18.01 15.67
C ARG A 382 -2.66 18.31 14.21
N VAL A 383 -3.05 17.44 13.28
CA VAL A 383 -2.84 17.62 11.83
C VAL A 383 -3.77 18.71 11.28
N ALA A 384 -5.06 18.67 11.59
CA ALA A 384 -6.04 19.63 11.06
C ALA A 384 -5.81 21.08 11.55
N GLN A 385 -5.18 21.24 12.70
CA GLN A 385 -4.86 22.55 13.29
C GLN A 385 -3.38 22.91 13.13
N PHE A 386 -2.67 22.23 12.22
CA PHE A 386 -1.26 22.47 11.93
C PHE A 386 -1.06 23.82 11.24
N GLY A 387 -0.13 24.63 11.76
CA GLY A 387 0.15 25.95 11.21
C GLY A 387 1.10 25.90 10.02
N MET A 388 0.80 26.64 8.95
CA MET A 388 1.66 26.76 7.76
C MET A 388 3.01 27.47 8.03
N ALA A 389 3.21 27.99 9.23
CA ALA A 389 4.48 28.57 9.67
C ALA A 389 5.51 27.52 10.13
N ASN A 390 5.07 26.29 10.42
CA ASN A 390 5.95 25.19 10.81
C ASN A 390 6.65 24.57 9.59
N GLU A 391 7.72 23.82 9.81
CA GLU A 391 8.47 23.16 8.75
C GLU A 391 7.78 21.88 8.25
N HIS A 392 8.23 21.34 7.11
CA HIS A 392 7.69 20.09 6.59
C HIS A 392 7.93 18.90 7.55
N ALA A 393 9.10 18.83 8.19
CA ALA A 393 9.43 17.77 9.14
C ALA A 393 8.52 17.80 10.39
N ASP A 394 8.03 18.97 10.78
CA ASP A 394 7.04 19.12 11.85
C ASP A 394 5.68 18.54 11.43
N LEU A 395 5.30 18.69 10.17
CA LEU A 395 4.08 18.08 9.63
C LEU A 395 4.20 16.56 9.63
N GLU A 396 5.35 16.02 9.22
CA GLU A 396 5.64 14.58 9.29
C GLU A 396 5.50 14.06 10.72
N THR A 397 5.99 14.80 11.72
CA THR A 397 5.85 14.44 13.14
C THR A 397 4.38 14.35 13.55
N ALA A 398 3.56 15.36 13.24
CA ALA A 398 2.12 15.31 13.52
C ALA A 398 1.43 14.15 12.79
N HIS A 399 1.81 13.91 11.53
CA HIS A 399 1.26 12.85 10.71
C HIS A 399 1.62 11.45 11.23
N HIS A 400 2.84 11.23 11.72
CA HIS A 400 3.26 9.95 12.31
C HIS A 400 2.48 9.62 13.60
N VAL A 401 2.23 10.64 14.43
CA VAL A 401 1.39 10.46 15.64
C VAL A 401 -0.04 10.09 15.25
N PHE A 402 -0.58 10.71 14.21
CA PHE A 402 -1.91 10.37 13.67
C PHE A 402 -1.95 8.97 13.08
N SER A 403 -1.01 8.60 12.20
CA SER A 403 -0.99 7.28 11.57
C SER A 403 -0.84 6.17 12.60
N TYR A 404 0.03 6.34 13.61
CA TYR A 404 0.15 5.43 14.75
C TYR A 404 -1.18 5.30 15.51
N SER A 405 -1.79 6.43 15.88
CA SER A 405 -3.02 6.44 16.68
C SER A 405 -4.19 5.80 15.93
N ASN A 406 -4.31 6.06 14.62
CA ASN A 406 -5.25 5.38 13.76
C ASN A 406 -4.93 3.87 13.67
N ALA A 407 -3.67 3.49 13.52
CA ALA A 407 -3.27 2.09 13.49
C ALA A 407 -3.66 1.36 14.78
N VAL A 408 -3.40 1.93 15.96
CA VAL A 408 -3.88 1.42 17.26
C VAL A 408 -5.38 1.16 17.22
N HIS A 409 -6.17 2.14 16.78
CA HIS A 409 -7.62 2.02 16.71
C HIS A 409 -8.08 0.91 15.76
N GLN A 410 -7.54 0.86 14.54
CA GLN A 410 -7.92 -0.15 13.55
C GLN A 410 -7.55 -1.57 14.00
N VAL A 411 -6.36 -1.77 14.57
CA VAL A 411 -5.98 -3.11 15.04
C VAL A 411 -6.81 -3.56 16.25
N LEU A 412 -7.17 -2.66 17.16
CA LEU A 412 -8.04 -3.00 18.29
C LEU A 412 -9.46 -3.34 17.83
N LYS A 413 -10.00 -2.62 16.83
CA LYS A 413 -11.26 -3.00 16.18
C LYS A 413 -11.19 -4.38 15.55
N ARG A 414 -10.09 -4.69 14.83
CA ARG A 414 -9.88 -6.00 14.20
C ARG A 414 -9.83 -7.12 15.24
N ILE A 415 -9.13 -6.92 16.35
CA ILE A 415 -9.05 -7.92 17.43
C ILE A 415 -10.44 -8.12 18.07
N ALA A 416 -11.15 -7.03 18.37
CA ALA A 416 -12.48 -7.09 18.98
C ALA A 416 -13.56 -7.71 18.07
N ALA A 417 -13.39 -7.67 16.74
CA ALA A 417 -14.28 -8.36 15.82
C ALA A 417 -14.24 -9.90 15.99
N GLY A 418 -13.15 -10.44 16.55
CA GLY A 418 -13.01 -11.87 16.85
C GLY A 418 -13.65 -12.34 18.16
N GLY A 419 -14.28 -11.43 18.92
CA GLY A 419 -14.86 -11.69 20.24
C GLY A 419 -14.56 -10.57 21.22
N ALA A 420 -15.12 -10.63 22.43
CA ALA A 420 -14.81 -9.63 23.47
C ALA A 420 -13.29 -9.60 23.69
N LEU A 421 -12.68 -8.41 23.61
CA LEU A 421 -11.32 -8.16 24.10
C LEU A 421 -11.29 -8.64 25.55
N PRO A 422 -10.70 -9.81 25.86
CA PRO A 422 -10.75 -10.26 27.23
C PRO A 422 -9.80 -9.37 28.05
N ASN A 423 -9.90 -9.43 29.37
CA ASN A 423 -8.99 -8.66 30.24
C ASN A 423 -7.50 -9.03 30.02
N ASP A 424 -7.20 -10.06 29.24
CA ASP A 424 -5.88 -10.52 28.76
C ASP A 424 -5.46 -9.93 27.39
N ALA A 425 -6.35 -9.23 26.66
CA ALA A 425 -5.99 -8.34 25.55
C ALA A 425 -5.24 -7.09 26.05
N ALA A 426 -4.95 -7.02 27.35
CA ALA A 426 -4.14 -6.01 28.01
C ALA A 426 -2.84 -5.68 27.27
N GLU A 427 -2.26 -6.66 26.56
CA GLU A 427 -1.03 -6.44 25.78
C GLU A 427 -1.27 -5.62 24.52
N ALA A 428 -2.29 -5.95 23.72
CA ALA A 428 -2.60 -5.20 22.51
C ALA A 428 -3.07 -3.77 22.80
N THR A 429 -3.71 -3.55 23.96
CA THR A 429 -4.14 -2.22 24.40
C THR A 429 -2.99 -1.31 24.86
N ARG A 430 -1.77 -1.86 25.05
CA ARG A 430 -0.62 -1.07 25.52
C ARG A 430 -0.28 0.09 24.63
N GLY A 431 -0.62 0.07 23.34
CA GLY A 431 -0.36 1.18 22.42
C GLY A 431 -1.12 2.48 22.74
N ILE A 432 -2.19 2.44 23.53
CA ILE A 432 -3.02 3.62 23.84
C ILE A 432 -2.25 4.64 24.68
N LEU A 433 -1.58 4.21 25.76
CA LEU A 433 -0.88 5.14 26.68
C LEU A 433 0.33 5.81 26.01
N PRO A 434 1.23 5.07 25.31
CA PRO A 434 2.29 5.68 24.51
C PRO A 434 1.75 6.59 23.41
N GLY A 435 0.66 6.21 22.72
CA GLY A 435 0.04 7.09 21.73
C GLY A 435 -0.40 8.43 22.32
N ALA A 436 -1.01 8.43 23.50
CA ALA A 436 -1.37 9.66 24.20
C ALA A 436 -0.12 10.50 24.58
N MET A 437 0.98 9.86 24.97
CA MET A 437 2.24 10.55 25.22
C MET A 437 2.88 11.11 23.95
N ALA A 438 2.71 10.45 22.81
CA ALA A 438 3.14 10.98 21.52
C ALA A 438 2.32 12.21 21.08
N VAL A 439 1.00 12.21 21.34
CA VAL A 439 0.15 13.41 21.17
C VAL A 439 0.59 14.55 22.09
N TYR A 440 0.95 14.24 23.34
CA TYR A 440 1.51 15.21 24.27
C TYR A 440 2.85 15.77 23.79
N LEU A 441 3.77 14.92 23.30
CA LEU A 441 5.09 15.36 22.83
C LEU A 441 5.00 16.26 21.59
N SER A 442 3.97 16.11 20.77
CA SER A 442 3.70 16.95 19.59
C SER A 442 2.90 18.23 19.88
N ARG A 443 2.64 18.56 21.15
CA ARG A 443 1.78 19.70 21.54
C ARG A 443 2.24 21.06 21.04
N TYR A 444 3.55 21.24 20.89
CA TYR A 444 4.16 22.50 20.43
C TYR A 444 3.77 22.86 18.98
N LEU A 445 3.29 21.89 18.19
CA LEU A 445 2.97 22.06 16.77
C LEU A 445 1.71 22.90 16.51
N ASN A 446 0.87 23.15 17.53
CA ASN A 446 -0.36 23.92 17.38
C ASN A 446 -0.43 25.10 18.37
N VAL A 447 0.65 25.88 18.49
CA VAL A 447 0.71 27.04 19.40
C VAL A 447 0.95 28.34 18.63
N PRO A 448 -0.08 29.19 18.40
CA PRO A 448 -1.51 28.91 18.57
C PRO A 448 -2.04 27.93 17.51
N PRO A 449 -3.17 27.26 17.74
CA PRO A 449 -3.71 26.31 16.78
C PRO A 449 -4.24 27.05 15.54
N ALA A 450 -3.98 26.49 14.35
CA ALA A 450 -4.63 26.97 13.13
C ALA A 450 -6.14 26.75 13.23
N ARG A 451 -6.90 27.56 12.49
CA ARG A 451 -8.36 27.39 12.38
C ARG A 451 -8.63 26.07 11.67
N LEU A 452 -9.61 25.32 12.17
CA LEU A 452 -10.10 24.16 11.46
C LEU A 452 -10.61 24.58 10.07
N PRO A 453 -10.43 23.74 9.04
CA PRO A 453 -11.04 23.98 7.74
C PRO A 453 -12.56 24.16 7.90
N VAL A 454 -13.10 25.22 7.32
CA VAL A 454 -14.56 25.43 7.27
C VAL A 454 -15.09 24.73 6.03
N GLU A 455 -16.14 23.91 6.17
CA GLU A 455 -16.87 23.39 5.02
C GLU A 455 -17.29 24.56 4.11
N GLY A 456 -16.68 24.66 2.92
CA GLY A 456 -16.92 25.74 1.97
C GLY A 456 -15.67 26.47 1.46
N ALA A 457 -14.49 26.22 2.03
CA ALA A 457 -13.23 26.52 1.33
C ALA A 457 -12.96 25.37 0.34
N GLN A 458 -12.91 25.68 -0.96
CA GLN A 458 -12.70 24.72 -2.04
C GLN A 458 -11.57 23.72 -1.70
N GLY A 459 -11.93 22.45 -1.51
CA GLY A 459 -10.97 21.34 -1.38
C GLY A 459 -11.29 20.36 -0.25
N ILE A 460 -11.60 19.12 -0.65
CA ILE A 460 -11.78 17.89 0.15
C ILE A 460 -13.22 17.69 0.69
N VAL A 461 -13.99 17.01 -0.15
CA VAL A 461 -15.31 16.42 0.14
C VAL A 461 -15.11 15.05 0.84
N ALA A 462 -15.91 14.83 1.89
CA ALA A 462 -16.34 13.55 2.45
C ALA A 462 -15.31 12.60 3.12
N LEU A 463 -15.20 12.72 4.45
CA LEU A 463 -14.95 11.60 5.36
C LEU A 463 -15.95 11.64 6.53
N ALA A 464 -17.24 11.47 6.21
CA ALA A 464 -18.28 11.18 7.20
C ALA A 464 -19.46 10.49 6.48
N GLY A 465 -19.42 9.16 6.48
CA GLY A 465 -20.46 8.25 6.00
C GLY A 465 -20.14 6.85 6.47
#